data_AF-A0A4P6G4H1-F1
#
_entry.id   AF-A0A4P6G4H1-F1
#
_cell.length_a   1.000
_cell.length_b   1.000
_cell.length_c   1.000
_cell.angle_alpha   90.00
_cell.angle_beta   90.00
_cell.angle_gamma   90.00
#
_symmetry.space_group_name_H-M   'P 1'
#
loop_
_entity.id
_entity.type
_entity.pdbx_description
1 polymer ?
#
loop_
_entity_poly.entity_id
_entity_poly.type
_entity_poly.pdbx_seq_one_letter_code
_entity_poly.pdbx_strand_id
1 'polypeptide(L)'
;MRIITLAFLLCVASVSEAAQMPLSVLPGGAVVYKPVQSIRERKFADLVQQKTDFSCGAAALATILRQAYWLDVNEEQIIEGMLAHSDQNLVRVQGFSMLDMKHYVESIGMRARGYRVANETLSEIKIPVVVLMDIRGYKHFVVLQRVHDGWVYIGDPVLGHKRYKLDDFVKGWNGIVFAVIGQGYDKANALLDPPLPLTAKNRVNAFSPVPDAELMDFGFIQSDFF
;
A
#
# COMPACT_ATOMS: atom_id res chain seq x y z
N MET A 1 -32.09 27.24 -22.85
CA MET A 1 -32.57 26.11 -22.01
C MET A 1 -31.47 25.10 -21.65
N ARG A 2 -30.70 24.56 -22.61
CA ARG A 2 -29.68 23.52 -22.34
C ARG A 2 -28.55 23.92 -21.38
N ILE A 3 -28.09 25.19 -21.43
CA ILE A 3 -27.01 25.68 -20.55
C ILE A 3 -27.48 25.80 -19.10
N ILE A 4 -28.74 26.20 -18.88
CA ILE A 4 -29.34 26.33 -17.55
C ILE A 4 -29.56 24.95 -16.92
N THR A 5 -30.02 23.96 -17.71
CA THR A 5 -30.14 22.58 -17.22
C THR A 5 -28.79 21.94 -16.92
N LEU A 6 -27.74 22.24 -17.68
CA LEU A 6 -26.38 21.73 -17.41
C LEU A 6 -25.78 22.35 -16.14
N ALA A 7 -25.94 23.67 -15.95
CA ALA A 7 -25.49 24.36 -14.75
C ALA A 7 -26.24 23.88 -13.49
N PHE A 8 -27.54 23.59 -13.61
CA PHE A 8 -28.33 23.01 -12.54
C PHE A 8 -27.88 21.59 -12.21
N LEU A 9 -27.60 20.74 -13.22
CA LEU A 9 -27.06 19.39 -12.98
C LEU A 9 -25.69 19.39 -12.30
N LEU A 10 -24.82 20.35 -12.64
CA LEU A 10 -23.51 20.53 -12.00
C LEU A 10 -23.63 21.00 -10.54
N CYS A 11 -24.68 21.75 -10.18
CA CYS A 11 -24.92 22.17 -8.80
C CYS A 11 -25.54 21.05 -7.93
N VAL A 12 -26.21 20.07 -8.54
CA VAL A 12 -26.81 18.92 -7.83
C VAL A 12 -25.83 17.74 -7.72
N ALA A 13 -24.66 17.82 -8.38
CA ALA A 13 -23.53 16.94 -8.12
C ALA A 13 -22.89 17.30 -6.76
N SER A 14 -23.62 16.99 -5.68
CA SER A 14 -23.12 17.08 -4.31
C SER A 14 -21.81 16.31 -4.19
N VAL A 15 -20.82 16.94 -3.55
CA VAL A 15 -19.55 16.33 -3.18
C VAL A 15 -19.87 15.06 -2.39
N SER A 16 -19.48 13.89 -2.91
CA SER A 16 -19.58 12.63 -2.17
C SER A 16 -18.52 12.64 -1.08
N GLU A 17 -18.85 13.18 0.09
CA GLU A 17 -18.00 13.01 1.27
C GLU A 17 -18.08 11.57 1.79
N ALA A 18 -16.94 11.05 2.23
CA ALA A 18 -16.90 9.77 2.92
C ALA A 18 -17.75 9.87 4.20
N ALA A 19 -18.77 9.01 4.31
CA ALA A 19 -19.62 8.97 5.49
C ALA A 19 -18.75 8.75 6.74
N GLN A 20 -19.04 9.44 7.84
CA GLN A 20 -18.40 9.20 9.12
C GLN A 20 -19.34 8.37 10.00
N MET A 21 -18.82 7.30 10.59
CA MET A 21 -19.58 6.48 11.52
C MET A 21 -19.21 6.84 12.96
N PRO A 22 -20.16 7.33 13.78
CA PRO A 22 -19.94 7.52 15.20
C PRO A 22 -19.87 6.15 15.90
N LEU A 23 -18.78 5.90 16.63
CA LEU A 23 -18.59 4.71 17.45
C LEU A 23 -18.49 5.12 18.91
N SER A 24 -19.30 4.53 19.78
CA SER A 24 -19.18 4.71 21.23
C SER A 24 -18.11 3.75 21.74
N VAL A 25 -16.94 4.27 22.17
CA VAL A 25 -15.76 3.44 22.47
C VAL A 25 -15.46 3.33 23.98
N LEU A 26 -16.10 4.14 24.83
CA LEU A 26 -15.83 4.17 26.28
C LEU A 26 -17.11 4.21 27.14
N PRO A 27 -17.09 3.60 28.34
CA PRO A 27 -18.08 3.87 29.39
C PRO A 27 -18.01 5.37 29.74
N GLY A 28 -19.10 6.11 29.48
CA GLY A 28 -19.14 7.57 29.65
C GLY A 28 -19.47 8.37 28.38
N GLY A 29 -19.70 7.71 27.24
CA GLY A 29 -20.34 8.35 26.07
C GLY A 29 -19.42 9.11 25.12
N ALA A 30 -18.10 8.92 25.21
CA ALA A 30 -17.18 9.47 24.22
C ALA A 30 -17.41 8.80 22.84
N VAL A 31 -17.72 9.64 21.84
CA VAL A 31 -17.96 9.21 20.45
C VAL A 31 -16.68 9.41 19.64
N VAL A 32 -16.17 8.34 19.05
CA VAL A 32 -15.08 8.35 18.07
C VAL A 32 -15.68 8.30 16.68
N TYR A 33 -15.35 9.27 15.83
CA TYR A 33 -15.76 9.28 14.43
C TYR A 33 -14.74 8.54 13.58
N LYS A 34 -15.18 7.44 12.96
CA LYS A 34 -14.35 6.69 12.02
C LYS A 34 -14.79 7.02 10.59
N PRO A 35 -13.89 7.49 9.71
CA PRO A 35 -14.22 7.66 8.30
C PRO A 35 -14.52 6.29 7.67
N VAL A 36 -15.66 6.19 6.99
CA VAL A 36 -16.05 4.99 6.26
C VAL A 36 -15.22 4.94 4.99
N GLN A 37 -14.48 3.85 4.82
CA GLN A 37 -13.72 3.55 3.62
C GLN A 37 -14.40 2.44 2.82
N SER A 38 -14.48 2.63 1.51
CA SER A 38 -14.87 1.58 0.57
C SER A 38 -13.84 0.44 0.56
N ILE A 39 -14.29 -0.73 0.08
CA ILE A 39 -13.41 -1.90 -0.13
C ILE A 39 -12.24 -1.53 -1.05
N ARG A 40 -12.47 -0.68 -2.05
CA ARG A 40 -11.42 -0.22 -2.97
C ARG A 40 -10.41 0.67 -2.26
N GLU A 41 -10.85 1.67 -1.52
CA GLU A 41 -9.94 2.57 -0.78
C GLU A 41 -9.09 1.77 0.21
N ARG A 42 -9.72 0.87 0.97
CA ARG A 42 -8.99 0.02 1.93
C ARG A 42 -8.00 -0.94 1.27
N LYS A 43 -8.26 -1.38 0.04
CA LYS A 43 -7.36 -2.25 -0.72
C LYS A 43 -6.05 -1.54 -1.11
N PHE A 44 -6.09 -0.23 -1.29
CA PHE A 44 -4.95 0.61 -1.68
C PHE A 44 -4.58 1.63 -0.60
N ALA A 45 -4.95 1.39 0.67
CA ALA A 45 -4.60 2.28 1.76
C ALA A 45 -3.09 2.49 1.78
N ASP A 46 -2.63 3.73 1.88
CA ASP A 46 -1.20 4.06 1.89
C ASP A 46 -0.40 3.69 0.63
N LEU A 47 -1.02 3.16 -0.42
CA LEU A 47 -0.38 2.82 -1.69
C LEU A 47 -0.71 3.84 -2.78
N VAL A 48 0.24 4.09 -3.68
CA VAL A 48 -0.04 4.83 -4.92
C VAL A 48 -0.55 3.84 -5.96
N GLN A 49 -1.84 3.97 -6.32
CA GLN A 49 -2.44 3.14 -7.36
C GLN A 49 -1.91 3.56 -8.73
N GLN A 50 -1.46 2.58 -9.51
CA GLN A 50 -1.04 2.76 -10.89
C GLN A 50 -2.23 3.08 -11.81
N LYS A 51 -2.08 4.05 -12.72
CA LYS A 51 -3.11 4.46 -13.69
C LYS A 51 -2.77 4.13 -15.15
N THR A 52 -1.50 4.05 -15.49
CA THR A 52 -1.05 3.79 -16.87
C THR A 52 -0.42 2.41 -17.01
N ASP A 53 -0.39 1.84 -18.21
CA ASP A 53 0.37 0.60 -18.44
C ASP A 53 1.88 0.88 -18.30
N PHE A 54 2.63 -0.10 -17.81
CA PHE A 54 4.10 -0.05 -17.65
C PHE A 54 4.68 0.98 -16.65
N SER A 55 3.84 1.62 -15.82
CA SER A 55 4.26 2.54 -14.75
C SER A 55 4.33 1.91 -13.35
N CYS A 56 4.32 0.58 -13.23
CA CYS A 56 4.34 -0.11 -11.93
C CYS A 56 5.58 0.26 -11.10
N GLY A 57 6.74 0.44 -11.74
CA GLY A 57 7.95 0.95 -11.08
C GLY A 57 7.77 2.37 -10.54
N ALA A 58 7.15 3.25 -11.31
CA ALA A 58 6.85 4.63 -10.90
C ALA A 58 5.93 4.67 -9.67
N ALA A 59 4.85 3.90 -9.70
CA ALA A 59 3.88 3.84 -8.61
C ALA A 59 4.45 3.17 -7.34
N ALA A 60 5.26 2.12 -7.50
CA ALA A 60 5.96 1.49 -6.38
C ALA A 60 6.96 2.46 -5.72
N LEU A 61 7.72 3.20 -6.54
CA LEU A 61 8.63 4.22 -6.05
C LEU A 61 7.89 5.39 -5.37
N ALA A 62 6.81 5.88 -5.98
CA ALA A 62 5.95 6.92 -5.41
C ALA A 62 5.42 6.51 -4.03
N THR A 63 5.03 5.24 -3.87
CA THR A 63 4.56 4.69 -2.59
C THR A 63 5.64 4.78 -1.51
N ILE A 64 6.87 4.37 -1.81
CA ILE A 64 7.98 4.46 -0.85
C ILE A 64 8.31 5.92 -0.52
N LEU A 65 8.43 6.78 -1.52
CA LEU A 65 8.76 8.19 -1.31
C LEU A 65 7.69 8.91 -0.49
N ARG A 66 6.41 8.62 -0.74
CA ARG A 66 5.30 9.23 -0.03
C ARG A 66 5.20 8.75 1.41
N GLN A 67 5.28 7.44 1.64
CA GLN A 67 5.04 6.90 2.98
C GLN A 67 6.28 6.84 3.86
N ALA A 68 7.42 6.48 3.30
CA ALA A 68 8.65 6.34 4.08
C ALA A 68 9.42 7.65 4.25
N TYR A 69 9.18 8.64 3.38
CA TYR A 69 9.90 9.92 3.37
C TYR A 69 8.98 11.15 3.40
N TRP A 70 7.66 10.96 3.50
CA TRP A 70 6.67 12.05 3.57
C TRP A 70 6.75 13.06 2.41
N LEU A 71 7.19 12.60 1.23
CA LEU A 71 7.22 13.43 0.03
C LEU A 71 5.83 13.45 -0.62
N ASP A 72 5.31 14.64 -0.89
CA ASP A 72 4.04 14.81 -1.61
C ASP A 72 4.23 14.60 -3.11
N VAL A 73 4.41 13.34 -3.49
CA VAL A 73 4.64 12.90 -4.88
C VAL A 73 3.59 11.92 -5.32
N ASN A 74 3.11 12.04 -6.56
CA ASN A 74 2.16 11.14 -7.20
C ASN A 74 2.78 10.39 -8.39
N GLU A 75 2.04 9.40 -8.92
CA GLU A 75 2.52 8.57 -10.04
C GLU A 75 2.99 9.41 -11.24
N GLU A 76 2.21 10.42 -11.62
CA GLU A 76 2.49 11.27 -12.78
C GLU A 76 3.79 12.08 -12.59
N GLN A 77 3.98 12.66 -11.41
CA GLN A 77 5.22 13.38 -11.07
C GLN A 77 6.45 12.47 -11.09
N ILE A 78 6.32 11.22 -10.62
CA ILE A 78 7.41 10.25 -10.67
C ILE A 78 7.70 9.80 -12.11
N ILE A 79 6.65 9.60 -12.93
CA ILE A 79 6.79 9.29 -14.36
C ILE A 79 7.54 10.41 -15.07
N GLU A 80 7.11 11.67 -14.92
CA GLU A 80 7.75 12.83 -15.54
C GLU A 80 9.22 12.95 -15.13
N GLY A 81 9.50 12.81 -13.83
CA GLY A 81 10.85 12.85 -13.30
C GLY A 81 11.75 11.73 -13.83
N MET A 82 11.23 10.50 -13.95
CA MET A 82 11.99 9.39 -14.52
C MET A 82 12.21 9.55 -16.03
N LEU A 83 11.22 10.03 -16.77
CA LEU A 83 11.35 10.25 -18.22
C LEU A 83 12.43 11.26 -18.58
N ALA A 84 12.74 12.21 -17.69
CA ALA A 84 13.86 13.14 -17.88
C ALA A 84 15.24 12.45 -17.90
N HIS A 85 15.33 11.23 -17.39
CA HIS A 85 16.57 10.45 -17.28
C HIS A 85 16.51 9.09 -17.99
N SER A 86 15.46 8.82 -18.78
CA SER A 86 15.21 7.51 -19.41
C SER A 86 15.07 7.62 -20.93
N ASP A 87 15.27 6.52 -21.65
CA ASP A 87 14.92 6.42 -23.07
C ASP A 87 13.40 6.24 -23.23
N GLN A 88 12.71 7.30 -23.68
CA GLN A 88 11.26 7.30 -23.85
C GLN A 88 10.76 6.21 -24.81
N ASN A 89 11.54 5.83 -25.82
CA ASN A 89 11.12 4.79 -26.77
C ASN A 89 11.15 3.41 -26.10
N LEU A 90 12.15 3.17 -25.26
CA LEU A 90 12.26 1.92 -24.49
C LEU A 90 11.17 1.85 -23.43
N VAL A 91 10.96 2.93 -22.67
CA VAL A 91 9.94 2.98 -21.60
C VAL A 91 8.53 2.73 -22.14
N ARG A 92 8.19 3.24 -23.34
CA ARG A 92 6.89 2.98 -23.96
C ARG A 92 6.61 1.51 -24.26
N VAL A 93 7.66 0.71 -24.50
CA VAL A 93 7.53 -0.69 -24.92
C VAL A 93 7.75 -1.65 -23.74
N GLN A 94 8.67 -1.32 -22.83
CA GLN A 94 9.13 -2.22 -21.78
C GLN A 94 8.84 -1.72 -20.35
N GLY A 95 8.45 -0.45 -20.20
CA GLY A 95 8.30 0.22 -18.91
C GLY A 95 9.61 0.71 -18.32
N PHE A 96 9.51 1.25 -17.10
CA PHE A 96 10.66 1.76 -16.36
C PHE A 96 11.52 0.63 -15.81
N SER A 97 12.84 0.79 -15.90
CA SER A 97 13.82 -0.10 -15.31
C SER A 97 14.23 0.33 -13.89
N MET A 98 14.91 -0.55 -13.15
CA MET A 98 15.54 -0.16 -11.88
C MET A 98 16.64 0.90 -12.06
N LEU A 99 17.26 0.98 -13.24
CA LEU A 99 18.26 1.99 -13.54
C LEU A 99 17.62 3.38 -13.69
N ASP A 100 16.46 3.44 -14.35
CA ASP A 100 15.68 4.68 -14.48
C ASP A 100 15.22 5.20 -13.11
N MET A 101 14.69 4.29 -12.27
CA MET A 101 14.35 4.61 -10.88
C MET A 101 15.57 5.10 -10.10
N LYS A 102 16.74 4.48 -10.30
CA LYS A 102 17.98 4.92 -9.64
C LYS A 102 18.35 6.35 -10.03
N HIS A 103 18.37 6.65 -11.33
CA HIS A 103 18.75 7.97 -11.82
C HIS A 103 17.83 9.07 -11.30
N TYR A 104 16.52 8.81 -11.26
CA TYR A 104 15.56 9.75 -10.69
C TYR A 104 15.75 9.94 -9.17
N VAL A 105 15.91 8.86 -8.40
CA VAL A 105 16.14 8.97 -6.95
C VAL A 105 17.44 9.73 -6.65
N GLU A 106 18.49 9.53 -7.45
CA GLU A 106 19.74 10.27 -7.33
C GLU A 106 19.60 11.75 -7.73
N SER A 107 18.74 12.08 -8.71
CA SER A 107 18.52 13.48 -9.12
C SER A 107 17.77 14.31 -8.08
N ILE A 108 16.95 13.68 -7.23
CA ILE A 108 16.31 14.33 -6.07
C ILE A 108 17.18 14.33 -4.79
N GLY A 109 18.47 14.00 -4.91
CA GLY A 109 19.43 14.08 -3.81
C GLY A 109 19.40 12.91 -2.83
N MET A 110 18.71 11.81 -3.17
CA MET A 110 18.68 10.58 -2.39
C MET A 110 19.66 9.55 -2.97
N ARG A 111 19.86 8.42 -2.29
CA ARG A 111 20.68 7.32 -2.77
C ARG A 111 19.80 6.12 -3.13
N ALA A 112 20.04 5.53 -4.29
CA ALA A 112 19.39 4.29 -4.70
C ALA A 112 20.43 3.18 -4.91
N ARG A 113 20.09 1.97 -4.45
CA ARG A 113 20.97 0.80 -4.54
C ARG A 113 20.14 -0.46 -4.85
N GLY A 114 20.60 -1.20 -5.86
CA GLY A 114 20.14 -2.55 -6.14
C GLY A 114 21.04 -3.56 -5.42
N TYR A 115 20.45 -4.47 -4.65
CA TYR A 115 21.15 -5.54 -3.96
C TYR A 115 20.65 -6.90 -4.44
N ARG A 116 21.57 -7.85 -4.61
CA ARG A 116 21.20 -9.26 -4.73
C ARG A 116 21.15 -9.84 -3.31
N VAL A 117 20.00 -10.38 -2.94
CA VAL A 117 19.72 -10.85 -1.58
C VAL A 117 19.39 -12.34 -1.65
N ALA A 118 19.93 -13.11 -0.71
CA ALA A 118 19.63 -14.53 -0.59
C ALA A 118 18.25 -14.71 0.05
N ASN A 119 17.53 -15.77 -0.32
CA ASN A 119 16.14 -15.99 0.10
C ASN A 119 16.00 -16.04 1.63
N GLU A 120 17.01 -16.60 2.30
CA GLU A 120 17.07 -16.81 3.75
C GLU A 120 17.17 -15.47 4.49
N THR A 121 17.83 -14.50 3.88
CA THR A 121 18.06 -13.15 4.44
C THR A 121 16.93 -12.17 4.13
N LEU A 122 15.89 -12.58 3.38
CA LEU A 122 14.76 -11.71 3.04
C LEU A 122 14.03 -11.21 4.30
N SER A 123 13.99 -12.02 5.36
CA SER A 123 13.38 -11.68 6.66
C SER A 123 14.16 -10.62 7.44
N GLU A 124 15.43 -10.38 7.09
CA GLU A 124 16.29 -9.39 7.74
C GLU A 124 16.07 -7.97 7.18
N ILE A 125 15.37 -7.85 6.05
CA ILE A 125 15.05 -6.56 5.45
C ILE A 125 13.97 -5.87 6.30
N LYS A 126 14.38 -4.79 6.98
CA LYS A 126 13.51 -4.00 7.89
C LYS A 126 12.95 -2.71 7.27
N ILE A 127 13.25 -2.44 6.01
CA ILE A 127 12.81 -1.25 5.29
C ILE A 127 11.99 -1.67 4.07
N PRO A 128 11.00 -0.87 3.65
CA PRO A 128 10.28 -1.16 2.43
C PRO A 128 11.21 -0.99 1.22
N VAL A 129 11.17 -1.94 0.29
CA VAL A 129 12.02 -1.97 -0.90
C VAL A 129 11.19 -2.28 -2.14
N VAL A 130 11.63 -1.82 -3.31
CA VAL A 130 11.01 -2.23 -4.58
C VAL A 130 11.62 -3.56 -5.01
N VAL A 131 10.78 -4.51 -5.42
CA VAL A 131 11.21 -5.81 -5.93
C VAL A 131 10.55 -6.08 -7.27
N LEU A 132 11.22 -6.89 -8.09
CA LEU A 132 10.66 -7.37 -9.35
C LEU A 132 10.12 -8.79 -9.15
N MET A 133 8.82 -8.95 -9.39
CA MET A 133 8.15 -10.24 -9.40
C MET A 133 7.84 -10.70 -10.81
N ASP A 134 7.98 -11.98 -11.09
CA ASP A 134 7.49 -12.67 -12.28
C ASP A 134 6.27 -13.52 -11.89
N ILE A 135 5.11 -13.13 -12.42
CA ILE A 135 3.85 -13.83 -12.21
C ILE A 135 3.40 -14.38 -13.57
N ARG A 136 3.69 -15.66 -13.81
CA ARG A 136 3.29 -16.37 -15.05
C ARG A 136 3.82 -15.70 -16.33
N GLY A 137 5.05 -15.21 -16.31
CA GLY A 137 5.69 -14.54 -17.43
C GLY A 137 5.46 -13.02 -17.46
N TYR A 138 4.63 -12.49 -16.55
CA TYR A 138 4.44 -11.06 -16.39
C TYR A 138 5.37 -10.50 -15.32
N LYS A 139 6.32 -9.66 -15.74
CA LYS A 139 7.26 -8.98 -14.85
C LYS A 139 6.63 -7.70 -14.29
N HIS A 140 6.63 -7.57 -12.97
CA HIS A 140 5.90 -6.52 -12.28
C HIS A 140 6.69 -5.98 -11.07
N PHE A 141 6.78 -4.66 -10.96
CA PHE A 141 7.37 -4.02 -9.79
C PHE A 141 6.34 -3.88 -8.68
N VAL A 142 6.72 -4.33 -7.48
CA VAL A 142 5.89 -4.21 -6.27
C VAL A 142 6.76 -3.70 -5.12
N VAL A 143 6.10 -3.15 -4.10
CA VAL A 143 6.76 -2.77 -2.85
C VAL A 143 6.75 -3.99 -1.94
N LEU A 144 7.91 -4.54 -1.59
CA LEU A 144 8.04 -5.43 -0.44
C LEU A 144 7.97 -4.55 0.81
N GLN A 145 6.90 -4.72 1.58
CA GLN A 145 6.58 -3.91 2.75
C GLN A 145 7.29 -4.45 4.00
N ARG A 146 7.08 -5.73 4.27
CA ARG A 146 7.66 -6.44 5.42
C ARG A 146 7.59 -7.95 5.22
N VAL A 147 8.53 -8.67 5.84
CA VAL A 147 8.45 -10.12 6.03
C VAL A 147 8.23 -10.40 7.50
N HIS A 148 7.20 -11.17 7.84
CA HIS A 148 6.85 -11.50 9.22
C HIS A 148 6.14 -12.84 9.29
N ASP A 149 6.53 -13.70 10.24
CA ASP A 149 5.93 -15.01 10.51
C ASP A 149 5.75 -15.89 9.26
N GLY A 150 6.76 -15.91 8.39
CA GLY A 150 6.73 -16.68 7.13
C GLY A 150 5.83 -16.09 6.03
N TRP A 151 5.25 -14.91 6.25
CA TRP A 151 4.49 -14.15 5.27
C TRP A 151 5.30 -12.98 4.73
N VAL A 152 5.24 -12.79 3.41
CA VAL A 152 5.79 -11.63 2.71
C VAL A 152 4.63 -10.72 2.36
N TYR A 153 4.60 -9.53 2.95
CA TYR A 153 3.62 -8.49 2.68
C TYR A 153 4.10 -7.63 1.53
N ILE A 154 3.25 -7.45 0.52
CA ILE A 154 3.54 -6.62 -0.64
C ILE A 154 2.45 -5.57 -0.84
N GLY A 155 2.88 -4.38 -1.25
CA GLY A 155 2.06 -3.34 -1.84
C GLY A 155 2.16 -3.44 -3.36
N ASP A 156 1.14 -4.01 -4.00
CA ASP A 156 1.06 -4.10 -5.46
C ASP A 156 0.33 -2.84 -6.00
N PRO A 157 0.98 -2.01 -6.85
CA PRO A 157 0.34 -0.81 -7.41
C PRO A 157 -0.95 -1.08 -8.21
N VAL A 158 -1.13 -2.29 -8.72
CA VAL A 158 -2.30 -2.72 -9.51
C VAL A 158 -3.30 -3.49 -8.65
N LEU A 159 -2.81 -4.34 -7.76
CA LEU A 159 -3.64 -5.29 -7.01
C LEU A 159 -3.82 -4.95 -5.53
N GLY A 160 -3.23 -3.86 -5.05
CA GLY A 160 -3.30 -3.40 -3.67
C GLY A 160 -2.49 -4.27 -2.70
N HIS A 161 -2.83 -4.23 -1.42
CA HIS A 161 -2.15 -5.06 -0.43
C HIS A 161 -2.40 -6.55 -0.68
N LYS A 162 -1.29 -7.29 -0.72
CA LYS A 162 -1.29 -8.75 -0.81
C LYS A 162 -0.26 -9.33 0.14
N ARG A 163 -0.41 -10.62 0.43
CA ARG A 163 0.62 -11.39 1.12
C ARG A 163 0.82 -12.73 0.46
N TYR A 164 2.05 -13.20 0.48
CA TYR A 164 2.47 -14.49 -0.03
C TYR A 164 3.09 -15.28 1.10
N LYS A 165 2.98 -16.62 1.06
CA LYS A 165 3.91 -17.44 1.83
C LYS A 165 5.31 -17.20 1.29
N LEU A 166 6.32 -17.23 2.16
CA LEU A 166 7.72 -17.02 1.77
C LEU A 166 8.12 -17.89 0.57
N ASP A 167 7.84 -19.20 0.63
CA ASP A 167 8.17 -20.15 -0.44
C ASP A 167 7.48 -19.82 -1.77
N ASP A 168 6.27 -19.28 -1.74
CA ASP A 168 5.53 -18.91 -2.95
C ASP A 168 6.03 -17.58 -3.54
N PHE A 169 6.44 -16.65 -2.68
CA PHE A 169 7.06 -15.40 -3.10
C PHE A 169 8.38 -15.64 -3.81
N VAL A 170 9.25 -16.48 -3.22
CA VAL A 170 10.59 -16.78 -3.75
C VAL A 170 10.55 -17.39 -5.15
N LYS A 171 9.52 -18.20 -5.47
CA LYS A 171 9.36 -18.78 -6.82
C LYS A 171 9.22 -17.74 -7.93
N GLY A 172 8.62 -16.59 -7.62
CA GLY A 172 8.40 -15.49 -8.57
C GLY A 172 9.41 -14.35 -8.43
N TRP A 173 10.28 -14.37 -7.42
CA TRP A 173 11.21 -13.26 -7.17
C TRP A 173 12.58 -13.54 -7.79
N ASN A 174 13.18 -12.52 -8.39
CA ASN A 174 14.47 -12.64 -9.10
C ASN A 174 15.72 -12.50 -8.21
N GLY A 175 15.54 -12.40 -6.89
CA GLY A 175 16.63 -12.21 -5.92
C GLY A 175 17.18 -10.79 -5.84
N ILE A 176 16.55 -9.81 -6.51
CA ILE A 176 17.01 -8.41 -6.51
C ILE A 176 16.02 -7.55 -5.70
N VAL A 177 16.57 -6.74 -4.80
CA VAL A 177 15.84 -5.66 -4.11
C VAL A 177 16.42 -4.32 -4.49
N PHE A 178 15.57 -3.32 -4.61
CA PHE A 178 15.93 -1.94 -4.86
C PHE A 178 15.57 -1.09 -3.63
N ALA A 179 16.60 -0.59 -2.96
CA ALA A 179 16.47 0.21 -1.75
C ALA A 179 16.70 1.69 -2.04
N VAL A 180 15.81 2.53 -1.50
CA VAL A 180 15.92 3.99 -1.49
C VAL A 180 16.39 4.43 -0.11
N ILE A 181 17.46 5.22 -0.07
CA ILE A 181 18.15 5.65 1.14
C ILE A 181 18.34 7.17 1.08
N GLY A 182 17.61 7.91 1.89
CA GLY A 182 17.71 9.36 2.00
C GLY A 182 17.66 9.86 3.44
N GLN A 183 17.78 11.17 3.62
CA GLN A 183 17.45 11.84 4.88
C GLN A 183 15.93 11.83 5.07
N GLY A 184 15.46 11.87 6.32
CA GLY A 184 14.02 11.93 6.63
C GLY A 184 13.27 10.61 6.52
N TYR A 185 13.97 9.46 6.49
CA TYR A 185 13.31 8.15 6.57
C TYR A 185 12.57 7.99 7.90
N ASP A 186 11.26 7.78 7.82
CA ASP A 186 10.42 7.49 8.96
C ASP A 186 10.47 5.99 9.31
N LYS A 187 10.88 5.67 10.53
CA LYS A 187 10.97 4.30 11.05
C LYS A 187 9.62 3.74 11.50
N ALA A 188 8.59 4.58 11.62
CA ALA A 188 7.23 4.19 12.01
C ALA A 188 6.23 4.37 10.85
N ASN A 189 6.72 4.34 9.60
CA ASN A 189 5.88 4.53 8.42
C ASN A 189 4.84 3.42 8.24
N ALA A 190 3.72 3.77 7.57
CA ALA A 190 2.59 2.88 7.33
C ALA A 190 2.93 1.60 6.56
N LEU A 191 4.04 1.57 5.79
CA LEU A 191 4.43 0.38 5.04
C LEU A 191 5.01 -0.73 5.94
N LEU A 192 5.43 -0.42 7.16
CA LEU A 192 5.97 -1.41 8.10
C LEU A 192 4.87 -2.14 8.90
N ASP A 193 3.65 -1.61 8.90
CA ASP A 193 2.45 -2.22 9.46
C ASP A 193 1.31 -2.28 8.42
N PRO A 194 1.47 -3.07 7.34
CA PRO A 194 0.51 -3.08 6.25
C PRO A 194 -0.83 -3.72 6.68
N PRO A 195 -1.97 -3.19 6.22
CA PRO A 195 -3.26 -3.78 6.54
C PRO A 195 -3.37 -5.19 5.97
N LEU A 196 -4.05 -6.07 6.71
CA LEU A 196 -4.31 -7.42 6.24
C LEU A 196 -5.13 -7.40 4.94
N PRO A 197 -4.70 -8.15 3.90
CA PRO A 197 -5.43 -8.23 2.63
C PRO A 197 -6.88 -8.63 2.85
N LEU A 198 -7.79 -7.95 2.15
CA LEU A 198 -9.23 -8.22 2.23
C LEU A 198 -9.52 -9.60 1.61
N THR A 199 -9.70 -10.61 2.46
CA THR A 199 -10.01 -11.99 2.05
C THR A 199 -11.30 -12.45 2.72
N ALA A 200 -12.27 -12.93 1.94
CA ALA A 200 -13.55 -13.45 2.45
C ALA A 200 -13.38 -14.80 3.17
N LYS A 201 -12.40 -15.61 2.75
CA LYS A 201 -12.21 -17.01 3.15
C LYS A 201 -12.10 -17.25 4.67
N ASN A 202 -11.59 -16.28 5.43
CA ASN A 202 -11.34 -16.42 6.87
C ASN A 202 -12.03 -15.37 7.76
N ARG A 203 -12.84 -14.45 7.20
CA ARG A 203 -13.48 -13.39 8.00
C ARG A 203 -14.88 -13.71 8.50
N VAL A 204 -15.57 -14.66 7.87
CA VAL A 204 -16.93 -15.05 8.28
C VAL A 204 -16.90 -16.01 9.49
N ASN A 205 -15.79 -16.72 9.70
CA ASN A 205 -15.64 -17.71 10.78
C ASN A 205 -14.70 -17.26 11.92
N ALA A 206 -14.32 -15.98 11.96
CA ALA A 206 -13.43 -15.43 12.99
C ALA A 206 -14.17 -14.61 14.06
N PHE A 207 -15.50 -14.62 14.06
CA PHE A 207 -16.26 -14.13 15.20
C PHE A 207 -16.11 -15.15 16.33
N SER A 208 -15.16 -14.90 17.23
CA SER A 208 -15.17 -15.49 18.56
C SER A 208 -15.97 -14.55 19.44
N PRO A 209 -17.11 -14.95 20.01
CA PRO A 209 -17.72 -14.17 21.08
C PRO A 209 -16.67 -13.95 22.17
N VAL A 210 -16.66 -12.74 22.74
CA VAL A 210 -15.81 -12.43 23.89
C VAL A 210 -16.15 -13.43 24.99
N PRO A 211 -15.18 -14.17 25.55
CA PRO A 211 -15.45 -15.11 26.63
C PRO A 211 -16.13 -14.40 27.81
N ASP A 212 -17.05 -15.07 28.50
CA ASP A 212 -17.77 -14.49 29.64
C ASP A 212 -16.83 -13.91 30.70
N ALA A 213 -15.63 -14.50 30.85
CA ALA A 213 -14.58 -13.99 31.74
C ALA A 213 -14.01 -12.63 31.32
N GLU A 214 -13.83 -12.38 30.02
CA GLU A 214 -13.41 -11.07 29.51
C GLU A 214 -14.56 -10.05 29.56
N LEU A 215 -15.81 -10.49 29.46
CA LEU A 215 -16.98 -9.61 29.61
C LEU A 215 -17.13 -9.08 31.05
N MET A 216 -16.68 -9.82 32.06
CA MET A 216 -16.63 -9.33 33.44
C MET A 216 -15.67 -8.14 33.60
N ASP A 217 -14.56 -8.11 32.85
CA ASP A 217 -13.62 -6.97 32.85
C ASP A 217 -14.24 -5.71 32.22
N PHE A 218 -15.30 -5.86 31.42
CA PHE A 218 -16.10 -4.77 30.87
C PHE A 218 -17.34 -4.41 31.71
N GLY A 219 -17.49 -5.01 32.90
CA GLY A 219 -18.54 -4.65 33.86
C GLY A 219 -19.87 -5.38 33.67
N PHE A 220 -19.93 -6.42 32.83
CA PHE A 220 -21.08 -7.31 32.77
C PHE A 220 -21.10 -8.22 34.00
N ILE A 221 -22.24 -8.33 34.67
CA ILE A 221 -22.40 -9.19 35.84
C ILE A 221 -23.01 -10.54 35.44
N GLN A 222 -22.73 -11.57 36.22
CA GLN A 222 -23.16 -12.95 35.90
C GLN A 222 -24.68 -13.09 35.70
N SER A 223 -25.49 -12.21 36.30
CA SER A 223 -26.95 -12.18 36.11
C SER A 223 -27.41 -11.64 34.75
N ASP A 224 -26.53 -10.99 33.97
CA ASP A 224 -26.87 -10.47 32.64
C ASP A 224 -26.80 -11.54 31.55
N PHE A 225 -26.28 -12.73 31.88
CA PHE A 225 -26.03 -13.85 30.96
C PHE A 225 -27.07 -14.99 31.07
N PHE A 226 -28.11 -14.84 31.89
CA PHE A 226 -29.18 -15.84 32.13
C PHE A 226 -30.59 -15.26 32.05
#